data_AF-A0A1A8L6S7-F1
#
_entry.id   AF-A0A1A8L6S7-F1
#
_cell.length_a   1.000
_cell.length_b   1.000
_cell.length_c   1.000
_cell.angle_alpha   90.00
_cell.angle_beta   90.00
_cell.angle_gamma   90.00
#
_symmetry.space_group_name_H-M   'P 1'
#
loop_
_entity.id
_entity.type
_entity.pdbx_description
1 polymer ?
#
loop_
_entity_poly.entity_id
_entity_poly.type
_entity_poly.pdbx_seq_one_letter_code
_entity_poly.pdbx_strand_id
1 'polypeptide(L)'
;PSQPYTESETEDDFLSLHIPGDFCLMEYPAAFNPNKVVLSVSNKTREILSANEQAGKLFECSKNDLIGKKLPSVLKKTSQVLEEALEEDYPVVDGGVATVSGKVVDAVTSSGEVPVSFCTHKLSQNEDSWLVLLEHVERVSAILSFSQDGSIINCDWAFAHLHGYHNPEALTGLSVRELIPSLQIPLNGHALPKTLRVQRVH
;
A
#
# COMPACT_ATOMS: atom_id res chain seq x y z
N PRO A 1 15.87 58.07 4.75
CA PRO A 1 15.90 57.67 6.18
C PRO A 1 15.65 56.17 6.31
N SER A 2 16.75 55.44 6.25
CA SER A 2 16.88 54.04 6.59
C SER A 2 16.76 53.88 8.11
N GLN A 3 15.97 52.92 8.58
CA GLN A 3 16.29 52.20 9.82
C GLN A 3 15.70 50.78 9.77
N PRO A 4 16.42 49.81 10.38
CA PRO A 4 16.25 48.38 10.17
C PRO A 4 15.28 47.78 11.19
N TYR A 5 14.74 46.60 10.90
CA TYR A 5 14.23 45.74 11.95
C TYR A 5 15.07 44.47 11.99
N THR A 6 15.71 44.33 13.16
CA THR A 6 16.60 43.29 13.62
C THR A 6 15.85 41.99 13.89
N GLU A 7 16.59 40.91 13.69
CA GLU A 7 16.32 39.51 14.00
C GLU A 7 15.61 39.29 15.35
N SER A 8 14.67 38.33 15.32
CA SER A 8 14.35 37.51 16.48
C SER A 8 15.02 36.16 16.23
N GLU A 9 16.18 35.96 16.84
CA GLU A 9 16.78 34.65 17.03
C GLU A 9 15.89 33.77 17.94
N THR A 10 16.15 32.47 17.86
CA THR A 10 15.77 31.37 18.78
C THR A 10 14.50 30.59 18.48
N GLU A 11 14.53 29.84 17.38
CA GLU A 11 13.92 28.50 17.30
C GLU A 11 14.97 27.49 16.81
N ASP A 12 16.11 27.46 17.50
CA ASP A 12 17.28 26.66 17.13
C ASP A 12 17.50 25.47 18.10
N ASP A 13 16.41 24.87 18.59
CA ASP A 13 16.51 23.85 19.66
C ASP A 13 15.63 22.61 19.47
N PHE A 14 15.31 22.24 18.22
CA PHE A 14 14.53 21.02 17.93
C PHE A 14 15.17 20.00 16.97
N LEU A 15 16.42 20.20 16.53
CA LEU A 15 17.08 19.30 15.57
C LEU A 15 18.37 18.63 16.09
N SER A 16 18.43 18.32 17.38
CA SER A 16 19.51 17.52 17.96
C SER A 16 19.03 16.15 18.42
N LEU A 17 18.32 15.43 17.54
CA LEU A 17 18.15 13.98 17.68
C LEU A 17 19.13 13.26 16.76
N HIS A 18 20.32 13.01 17.32
CA HIS A 18 21.32 12.11 16.76
C HIS A 18 20.71 10.72 16.53
N ILE A 19 20.57 10.31 15.26
CA ILE A 19 20.40 8.91 14.88
C ILE A 19 21.78 8.38 14.45
N PRO A 20 22.42 7.46 15.20
CA PRO A 20 23.65 6.84 14.77
C PRO A 20 23.32 5.73 13.77
N GLY A 21 23.42 6.04 12.48
CA GLY A 21 23.31 5.08 11.39
C GLY A 21 22.93 5.78 10.11
N ASP A 22 23.91 5.88 9.21
CA ASP A 22 23.96 6.43 7.84
C ASP A 22 22.67 6.36 7.00
N PHE A 23 21.61 7.07 7.42
CA PHE A 23 20.49 7.48 6.58
C PHE A 23 20.69 8.96 6.29
N CYS A 24 21.57 9.28 5.34
CA CYS A 24 21.69 10.64 4.84
C CYS A 24 20.31 11.12 4.37
N LEU A 25 19.84 12.15 5.06
CA LEU A 25 18.59 12.84 4.87
C LEU A 25 18.57 13.50 3.49
N MET A 26 17.95 12.86 2.49
CA MET A 26 17.30 13.59 1.40
C MET A 26 15.80 13.31 1.48
N GLU A 27 15.07 14.38 1.84
CA GLU A 27 13.65 14.60 1.57
C GLU A 27 12.70 13.41 1.79
N TYR A 28 12.59 12.99 3.05
CA TYR A 28 11.38 12.28 3.49
C TYR A 28 10.29 13.31 3.78
N PRO A 29 9.04 13.16 3.29
CA PRO A 29 7.97 14.09 3.62
C PRO A 29 7.79 14.17 5.14
N ALA A 30 7.62 15.41 5.62
CA ALA A 30 7.73 15.87 7.02
C ALA A 30 6.70 15.31 8.02
N ALA A 31 6.10 14.15 7.75
CA ALA A 31 5.29 13.40 8.69
C ALA A 31 5.72 11.93 8.64
N PHE A 32 6.66 11.56 9.51
CA PHE A 32 6.97 10.15 9.78
C PHE A 32 5.69 9.49 10.31
N ASN A 33 4.99 8.72 9.48
CA ASN A 33 4.08 7.69 10.01
C ASN A 33 4.99 6.64 10.67
N PRO A 34 5.02 6.54 12.00
CA PRO A 34 5.97 5.68 12.70
C PRO A 34 5.70 4.18 12.46
N ASN A 35 4.56 3.84 11.85
CA ASN A 35 4.20 2.46 11.51
C ASN A 35 4.63 2.06 10.09
N LYS A 36 5.19 2.99 9.31
CA LYS A 36 5.58 2.72 7.92
C LYS A 36 6.93 2.01 7.86
N VAL A 37 6.96 0.87 7.18
CA VAL A 37 8.19 0.15 6.86
C VAL A 37 8.79 0.74 5.60
N VAL A 38 10.11 0.95 5.61
CA VAL A 38 10.85 1.47 4.47
C VAL A 38 12.02 0.54 4.17
N LEU A 39 12.10 0.07 2.94
CA LEU A 39 13.20 -0.73 2.40
C LEU A 39 13.82 0.03 1.22
N SER A 40 15.14 0.06 1.13
CA SER A 40 15.82 0.39 -0.12
C SER A 40 16.13 -0.91 -0.86
N VAL A 41 15.82 -0.99 -2.14
CA VAL A 41 15.96 -2.20 -2.96
C VAL A 41 16.72 -1.89 -4.23
N SER A 42 17.70 -2.72 -4.59
CA SER A 42 18.44 -2.58 -5.84
C SER A 42 17.54 -2.74 -7.07
N ASN A 43 17.64 -1.82 -8.02
CA ASN A 43 16.92 -1.90 -9.29
C ASN A 43 17.38 -3.11 -10.15
N LYS A 44 18.64 -3.54 -10.01
CA LYS A 44 19.28 -4.59 -10.79
C LYS A 44 19.06 -5.98 -10.19
N THR A 45 19.34 -6.13 -8.90
CA THR A 45 19.32 -7.46 -8.25
C THR A 45 18.00 -7.75 -7.53
N ARG A 46 17.16 -6.73 -7.32
CA ARG A 46 15.97 -6.77 -6.45
C ARG A 46 16.30 -7.12 -5.00
N GLU A 47 17.55 -6.96 -4.58
CA GLU A 47 17.98 -7.23 -3.20
C GLU A 47 17.73 -6.02 -2.31
N ILE A 48 17.37 -6.30 -1.06
CA ILE A 48 17.19 -5.28 -0.01
C ILE A 48 18.57 -4.78 0.39
N LEU A 49 18.83 -3.48 0.15
CA LEU A 49 20.07 -2.79 0.46
C LEU A 49 20.05 -2.24 1.88
N SER A 50 18.91 -1.72 2.32
CA SER A 50 18.71 -1.22 3.67
C SER A 50 17.25 -1.33 4.09
N ALA A 51 17.01 -1.26 5.40
CA ALA A 51 15.68 -1.35 6.00
C ALA A 51 15.61 -0.49 7.27
N ASN A 52 14.46 0.09 7.56
CA ASN A 52 14.23 0.80 8.83
C ASN A 52 13.95 -0.16 9.99
N GLU A 53 13.86 0.37 11.22
CA GLU A 53 13.59 -0.46 12.41
C GLU A 53 12.22 -1.15 12.38
N GLN A 54 11.23 -0.54 11.74
CA GLN A 54 9.88 -1.11 11.62
C GLN A 54 9.86 -2.35 10.74
N ALA A 55 10.77 -2.46 9.78
CA ALA A 55 10.91 -3.66 8.95
C ALA A 55 11.13 -4.91 9.80
N GLY A 56 11.98 -4.83 10.83
CA GLY A 56 12.24 -5.96 11.72
C GLY A 56 10.98 -6.41 12.50
N LYS A 57 10.12 -5.46 12.86
CA LYS A 57 8.84 -5.76 13.52
C LYS A 57 7.85 -6.41 12.57
N LEU A 58 7.69 -5.86 11.36
CA LEU A 58 6.79 -6.40 10.34
C LEU A 58 7.18 -7.83 9.94
N PHE A 59 8.46 -8.06 9.65
CA PHE A 59 8.95 -9.36 9.18
C PHE A 59 9.31 -10.32 10.31
N GLU A 60 9.18 -9.89 11.57
CA GLU A 60 9.50 -10.67 12.77
C GLU A 60 10.93 -11.24 12.74
N CYS A 61 11.89 -10.45 12.24
CA CYS A 61 13.30 -10.82 12.15
C CYS A 61 14.21 -9.63 12.39
N SER A 62 15.53 -9.85 12.50
CA SER A 62 16.44 -8.72 12.63
C SER A 62 16.54 -7.97 11.30
N LYS A 63 16.79 -6.66 11.35
CA LYS A 63 17.05 -5.84 10.15
C LYS A 63 18.14 -6.47 9.27
N ASN A 64 19.19 -7.02 9.89
CA ASN A 64 20.33 -7.60 9.18
C ASN A 64 19.95 -8.90 8.46
N ASP A 65 18.91 -9.61 8.91
CA ASP A 65 18.39 -10.80 8.22
C ASP A 65 17.60 -10.46 6.96
N LEU A 66 17.20 -9.19 6.79
CA LEU A 66 16.51 -8.69 5.59
C LEU A 66 17.50 -8.23 4.52
N ILE A 67 18.60 -7.61 4.93
CA ILE A 67 19.62 -7.07 4.01
C ILE A 67 20.22 -8.21 3.17
N GLY A 68 20.31 -8.00 1.86
CA GLY A 68 20.78 -8.99 0.90
C GLY A 68 19.74 -10.03 0.45
N LYS A 69 18.56 -10.10 1.09
CA LYS A 69 17.46 -10.92 0.58
C LYS A 69 16.82 -10.26 -0.63
N LYS A 70 16.36 -11.07 -1.57
CA LYS A 70 15.56 -10.60 -2.71
C LYS A 70 14.17 -10.21 -2.23
N LEU A 71 13.65 -9.07 -2.66
CA LEU A 71 12.31 -8.60 -2.31
C LEU A 71 11.20 -9.65 -2.54
N PRO A 72 11.19 -10.43 -3.65
CA PRO A 72 10.20 -11.49 -3.85
C PRO A 72 10.31 -12.69 -2.88
N SER A 73 11.39 -12.83 -2.12
CA SER A 73 11.49 -13.89 -1.10
C SER A 73 10.85 -13.49 0.22
N VAL A 74 10.67 -12.19 0.47
CA VAL A 74 10.02 -11.66 1.68
C VAL A 74 8.59 -11.18 1.42
N LEU A 75 8.18 -11.00 0.17
CA LEU A 75 6.81 -10.66 -0.24
C LEU A 75 6.25 -11.71 -1.20
N LYS A 76 5.07 -12.25 -0.87
CA LYS A 76 4.32 -13.20 -1.70
C LYS A 76 3.18 -12.50 -2.44
N LYS A 77 3.17 -12.66 -3.77
CA LYS A 77 2.02 -12.56 -4.69
C LYS A 77 2.41 -13.17 -6.04
N THR A 78 1.48 -13.30 -6.99
CA THR A 78 1.84 -13.63 -8.40
C THR A 78 2.89 -12.64 -8.88
N SER A 79 4.03 -13.12 -9.40
CA SER A 79 5.18 -12.31 -9.81
C SER A 79 4.80 -11.09 -10.67
N GLN A 80 3.77 -11.25 -11.50
CA GLN A 80 3.20 -10.17 -12.30
C GLN A 80 2.76 -8.96 -11.48
N VAL A 81 2.11 -9.13 -10.33
CA VAL A 81 1.65 -7.99 -9.51
C VAL A 81 2.82 -7.29 -8.83
N LEU A 82 3.87 -8.02 -8.48
CA LEU A 82 5.06 -7.43 -7.90
C LEU A 82 5.87 -6.67 -8.96
N GLU A 83 6.02 -7.21 -10.17
CA GLU A 83 6.65 -6.51 -11.30
C GLU A 83 5.84 -5.28 -11.73
N GLU A 84 4.52 -5.40 -11.89
CA GLU A 84 3.64 -4.24 -12.17
C GLU A 84 3.70 -3.19 -11.06
N ALA A 85 3.84 -3.59 -9.80
CA ALA A 85 4.01 -2.64 -8.69
C ALA A 85 5.36 -1.93 -8.75
N LEU A 86 6.41 -2.68 -9.08
CA LEU A 86 7.77 -2.20 -9.25
C LEU A 86 7.91 -1.23 -10.44
N GLU A 87 7.09 -1.37 -11.48
CA GLU A 87 7.07 -0.46 -12.63
C GLU A 87 6.26 0.83 -12.39
N GLU A 88 5.40 0.87 -11.37
CA GLU A 88 4.63 2.06 -11.03
C GLU A 88 5.44 3.03 -10.17
N ASP A 89 5.72 4.20 -10.74
CA ASP A 89 6.35 5.33 -10.04
C ASP A 89 5.26 6.27 -9.53
N TYR A 90 5.15 6.40 -8.20
CA TYR A 90 4.29 7.40 -7.60
C TYR A 90 5.13 8.66 -7.30
N PRO A 91 4.88 9.79 -7.99
CA PRO A 91 5.53 11.04 -7.65
C PRO A 91 5.07 11.47 -6.26
N VAL A 92 6.02 11.75 -5.38
CA VAL A 92 5.74 12.45 -4.12
C VAL A 92 5.36 13.87 -4.50
N VAL A 93 4.07 14.18 -4.46
CA VAL A 93 3.60 15.57 -4.58
C VAL A 93 3.93 16.27 -3.28
N ASP A 94 4.79 17.28 -3.41
CA ASP A 94 5.20 18.19 -2.35
C ASP A 94 3.99 18.62 -1.49
N GLY A 95 4.01 18.25 -0.21
CA GLY A 95 3.04 18.68 0.79
C GLY A 95 1.60 18.12 0.72
N GLY A 96 1.27 17.17 -0.16
CA GLY A 96 -0.13 16.76 -0.35
C GLY A 96 -0.33 15.27 -0.58
N VAL A 97 -0.75 14.56 0.48
CA VAL A 97 -1.29 13.19 0.48
C VAL A 97 -0.42 12.17 -0.26
N ALA A 98 0.41 11.44 0.49
CA ALA A 98 1.07 10.25 -0.02
C ALA A 98 0.01 9.29 -0.59
N THR A 99 -0.06 9.18 -1.92
CA THR A 99 -0.94 8.24 -2.61
C THR A 99 -0.63 6.84 -2.11
N VAL A 100 -1.54 6.26 -1.34
CA VAL A 100 -1.49 4.84 -0.97
C VAL A 100 -1.63 4.07 -2.27
N SER A 101 -0.57 3.43 -2.74
CA SER A 101 -0.69 2.48 -3.85
C SER A 101 -1.67 1.40 -3.40
N GLY A 102 -2.75 1.21 -4.17
CA GLY A 102 -3.83 0.26 -3.86
C GLY A 102 -3.39 -1.22 -3.94
N LYS A 103 -2.09 -1.49 -4.03
CA LYS A 103 -1.55 -2.84 -4.14
C LYS A 103 -1.31 -3.41 -2.75
N VAL A 104 -2.07 -4.47 -2.45
CA VAL A 104 -1.86 -5.29 -1.25
C VAL A 104 -1.11 -6.56 -1.63
N VAL A 105 -0.02 -6.85 -0.95
CA VAL A 105 0.79 -8.09 -1.07
C VAL A 105 0.90 -8.73 0.31
N ASP A 106 1.36 -9.98 0.37
CA ASP A 106 1.53 -10.68 1.65
C ASP A 106 3.00 -10.66 2.06
N ALA A 107 3.32 -10.06 3.20
CA ALA A 107 4.64 -10.14 3.81
C ALA A 107 4.84 -11.50 4.48
N VAL A 108 5.99 -12.12 4.26
CA VAL A 108 6.35 -13.41 4.87
C VAL A 108 7.04 -13.15 6.20
N THR A 109 6.34 -13.45 7.29
CA THR A 109 6.83 -13.33 8.66
C THR A 109 7.12 -14.71 9.25
N SER A 110 7.67 -14.76 10.48
CA SER A 110 7.90 -16.03 11.17
C SER A 110 6.59 -16.71 11.60
N SER A 111 5.56 -15.91 11.86
CA SER A 111 4.22 -16.35 12.29
C SER A 111 3.27 -16.66 11.13
N GLY A 112 3.61 -16.26 9.90
CA GLY A 112 2.82 -16.55 8.72
C GLY A 112 2.87 -15.46 7.67
N GLU A 113 1.80 -15.35 6.89
CA GLU A 113 1.66 -14.32 5.85
C GLU A 113 0.77 -13.20 6.38
N VAL A 114 1.24 -11.95 6.26
CA VAL A 114 0.52 -10.78 6.74
C VAL A 114 0.29 -9.79 5.59
N PRO A 115 -0.96 -9.36 5.33
CA PRO A 115 -1.23 -8.42 4.26
C PRO A 115 -0.63 -7.04 4.56
N VAL A 116 0.07 -6.50 3.55
CA VAL A 116 0.67 -5.17 3.59
C VAL A 116 0.33 -4.38 2.33
N SER A 117 0.12 -3.08 2.48
CA SER A 117 0.17 -2.17 1.33
C SER A 117 1.60 -2.15 0.79
N PHE A 118 1.72 -1.98 -0.52
CA PHE A 118 2.99 -1.94 -1.21
C PHE A 118 3.02 -0.75 -2.14
N CYS A 119 3.96 0.16 -1.91
CA CYS A 119 4.26 1.22 -2.86
C CYS A 119 5.76 1.35 -3.09
N THR A 120 6.09 1.75 -4.31
CA THR A 120 7.46 2.01 -4.75
C THR A 120 7.62 3.48 -5.07
N HIS A 121 8.81 3.98 -4.78
CA HIS A 121 9.20 5.34 -5.09
C HIS A 121 10.62 5.34 -5.62
N LYS A 122 10.81 5.93 -6.81
CA LYS A 122 12.13 6.11 -7.40
C LYS A 122 12.62 7.53 -7.06
N LEU A 123 13.68 7.62 -6.26
CA LEU A 123 14.24 8.90 -5.82
C LEU A 123 14.78 9.74 -6.99
N SER A 124 15.34 9.10 -8.03
CA SER A 124 15.74 9.78 -9.26
C SER A 124 15.86 8.80 -10.43
N GLN A 125 15.71 9.26 -11.68
CA GLN A 125 15.76 8.39 -12.86
C GLN A 125 17.09 7.62 -13.01
N ASN A 126 18.18 8.19 -12.49
CA ASN A 126 19.54 7.66 -12.60
C ASN A 126 19.99 6.83 -11.39
N GLU A 127 19.14 6.63 -10.38
CA GLU A 127 19.50 5.85 -9.22
C GLU A 127 19.37 4.34 -9.42
N ASP A 128 20.33 3.62 -8.81
CA ASP A 128 20.44 2.17 -8.83
C ASP A 128 19.58 1.47 -7.76
N SER A 129 18.75 2.23 -7.05
CA SER A 129 17.88 1.72 -5.97
C SER A 129 16.53 2.43 -5.93
N TRP A 130 15.50 1.72 -5.47
CA TRP A 130 14.16 2.24 -5.25
C TRP A 130 13.78 2.08 -3.79
N LEU A 131 12.93 2.99 -3.30
CA LEU A 131 12.31 2.84 -2.00
C LEU A 131 11.04 2.02 -2.13
N VAL A 132 10.88 1.03 -1.26
CA VAL A 132 9.66 0.28 -1.07
C VAL A 132 9.09 0.65 0.28
N LEU A 133 7.86 1.15 0.31
CA LEU A 133 7.15 1.40 1.55
C LEU A 133 6.06 0.36 1.75
N LEU A 134 6.01 -0.18 2.97
CA LEU A 134 5.01 -1.16 3.38
C LEU A 134 4.29 -0.68 4.63
N GLU A 135 3.01 -1.00 4.73
CA GLU A 135 2.21 -0.75 5.93
C GLU A 135 1.25 -1.92 6.14
N HIS A 136 1.05 -2.32 7.40
CA HIS A 136 0.03 -3.32 7.71
C HIS A 136 -1.34 -2.85 7.24
N VAL A 137 -2.07 -3.73 6.58
CA VAL A 137 -3.45 -3.47 6.18
C VAL A 137 -4.34 -4.60 6.61
N GLU A 138 -5.61 -4.31 6.87
CA GLU A 138 -6.61 -5.36 7.07
C GLU A 138 -7.22 -5.76 5.75
N ARG A 139 -7.36 -7.06 5.52
CA ARG A 139 -8.07 -7.59 4.35
C ARG A 139 -9.49 -7.95 4.74
N VAL A 140 -10.43 -7.09 4.40
CA VAL A 140 -11.85 -7.40 4.54
C VAL A 140 -12.33 -8.15 3.30
N SER A 141 -12.93 -9.32 3.52
CA SER A 141 -13.63 -10.07 2.49
C SER A 141 -15.11 -10.06 2.79
N ALA A 142 -15.91 -9.87 1.75
CA ALA A 142 -17.36 -9.77 1.86
C ALA A 142 -18.01 -10.60 0.76
N ILE A 143 -19.19 -11.13 1.07
CA ILE A 143 -19.95 -12.01 0.20
C ILE A 143 -21.31 -11.39 -0.08
N LEU A 144 -21.69 -11.38 -1.35
CA LEU A 144 -23.03 -11.02 -1.79
C LEU A 144 -23.56 -11.98 -2.85
N SER A 145 -24.86 -11.94 -3.04
CA SER A 145 -25.59 -12.58 -4.13
C SER A 145 -26.53 -11.58 -4.77
N PHE A 146 -26.66 -11.64 -6.09
CA PHE A 146 -27.50 -10.74 -6.87
C PHE A 146 -28.12 -11.51 -8.04
N SER A 147 -29.26 -11.04 -8.52
CA SER A 147 -29.99 -11.59 -9.66
C SER A 147 -29.35 -11.22 -10.99
N GLN A 148 -29.81 -11.81 -12.08
CA GLN A 148 -29.21 -11.63 -13.40
C GLN A 148 -29.28 -10.18 -13.92
N ASP A 149 -30.29 -9.43 -13.50
CA ASP A 149 -30.44 -7.99 -13.77
C ASP A 149 -29.59 -7.10 -12.86
N GLY A 150 -28.92 -7.69 -11.85
CA GLY A 150 -28.02 -7.01 -10.93
C GLY A 150 -28.66 -6.58 -9.61
N SER A 151 -29.92 -6.90 -9.35
CA SER A 151 -30.53 -6.61 -8.05
C SER A 151 -29.95 -7.50 -6.95
N ILE A 152 -29.50 -6.90 -5.86
CA ILE A 152 -28.93 -7.62 -4.72
C ILE A 152 -30.04 -8.46 -4.06
N ILE A 153 -29.76 -9.75 -3.87
CA ILE A 153 -30.66 -10.70 -3.20
C ILE A 153 -30.34 -10.73 -1.71
N ASN A 154 -29.06 -10.93 -1.38
CA ASN A 154 -28.57 -10.99 -0.01
C ASN A 154 -27.07 -10.65 0.05
N CYS A 155 -26.60 -10.16 1.18
CA CYS A 155 -25.19 -9.94 1.45
C CYS A 155 -24.86 -10.16 2.93
N ASP A 156 -23.57 -10.28 3.25
CA ASP A 156 -23.12 -10.34 4.63
C ASP A 156 -22.93 -8.94 5.25
N TRP A 157 -22.69 -8.92 6.56
CA TRP A 157 -22.45 -7.69 7.30
C TRP A 157 -21.19 -6.94 6.85
N ALA A 158 -20.17 -7.66 6.40
CA ALA A 158 -18.94 -7.06 5.89
C ALA A 158 -19.22 -6.23 4.63
N PHE A 159 -20.04 -6.75 3.71
CA PHE A 159 -20.43 -6.03 2.50
C PHE A 159 -21.22 -4.77 2.84
N ALA A 160 -22.21 -4.88 3.73
CA ALA A 160 -23.01 -3.74 4.18
C ALA A 160 -22.12 -2.64 4.77
N HIS A 161 -21.24 -3.01 5.69
CA HIS A 161 -20.35 -2.06 6.37
C HIS A 161 -19.37 -1.38 5.41
N LEU A 162 -18.77 -2.14 4.48
CA LEU A 162 -17.87 -1.60 3.46
C LEU A 162 -18.52 -0.50 2.61
N HIS A 163 -19.82 -0.59 2.36
CA HIS A 163 -20.59 0.40 1.59
C HIS A 163 -21.29 1.46 2.45
N GLY A 164 -21.02 1.50 3.76
CA GLY A 164 -21.58 2.50 4.69
C GLY A 164 -22.99 2.18 5.19
N TYR A 165 -23.49 0.96 4.96
CA TYR A 165 -24.80 0.50 5.43
C TYR A 165 -24.69 -0.16 6.80
N HIS A 166 -25.71 0.07 7.63
CA HIS A 166 -25.76 -0.43 9.00
C HIS A 166 -26.32 -1.85 9.08
N ASN A 167 -26.97 -2.36 8.04
CA ASN A 167 -27.48 -3.72 7.98
C ASN A 167 -27.55 -4.23 6.52
N PRO A 168 -27.47 -5.55 6.29
CA PRO A 168 -27.57 -6.14 4.95
C PRO A 168 -28.93 -5.97 4.26
N GLU A 169 -30.03 -5.91 5.03
CA GLU A 169 -31.39 -5.82 4.48
C GLU A 169 -31.63 -4.51 3.72
N ALA A 170 -30.96 -3.43 4.12
CA ALA A 170 -30.99 -2.14 3.44
C ALA A 170 -30.41 -2.18 2.02
N LEU A 171 -29.63 -3.22 1.68
CA LEU A 171 -29.05 -3.42 0.35
C LEU A 171 -29.91 -4.30 -0.56
N THR A 172 -30.87 -5.05 -0.03
CA THR A 172 -31.71 -5.94 -0.83
C THR A 172 -32.53 -5.15 -1.84
N GLY A 173 -32.49 -5.58 -3.11
CA GLY A 173 -33.17 -4.96 -4.24
C GLY A 173 -32.39 -3.85 -4.94
N LEU A 174 -31.36 -3.27 -4.31
CA LEU A 174 -30.49 -2.28 -4.96
C LEU A 174 -29.67 -2.90 -6.08
N SER A 175 -29.31 -2.10 -7.08
CA SER A 175 -28.43 -2.56 -8.15
C SER A 175 -27.00 -2.68 -7.64
N VAL A 176 -26.39 -3.86 -7.80
CA VAL A 176 -24.98 -4.09 -7.47
C VAL A 176 -24.04 -3.14 -8.22
N ARG A 177 -24.45 -2.61 -9.38
CA ARG A 177 -23.66 -1.66 -10.17
C ARG A 177 -23.65 -0.24 -9.58
N GLU A 178 -24.57 0.08 -8.67
CA GLU A 178 -24.50 1.34 -7.92
C GLU A 178 -23.36 1.30 -6.89
N LEU A 179 -23.07 0.11 -6.36
CA LEU A 179 -22.03 -0.12 -5.35
C LEU A 179 -20.68 -0.51 -5.98
N ILE A 180 -20.71 -1.28 -7.07
CA ILE A 180 -19.54 -1.74 -7.82
C ILE A 180 -19.75 -1.44 -9.32
N PRO A 181 -19.53 -0.19 -9.77
CA PRO A 181 -19.84 0.24 -11.13
C PRO A 181 -19.10 -0.52 -12.24
N SER A 182 -17.91 -1.03 -11.94
CA SER A 182 -17.08 -1.80 -12.86
C SER A 182 -17.49 -3.28 -12.97
N LEU A 183 -18.46 -3.74 -12.18
CA LEU A 183 -18.87 -5.15 -12.16
C LEU A 183 -19.57 -5.54 -13.47
N GLN A 184 -18.94 -6.45 -14.20
CA GLN A 184 -19.50 -7.10 -15.37
C GLN A 184 -20.33 -8.31 -14.94
N ILE A 185 -21.64 -8.19 -15.11
CA ILE A 185 -22.59 -9.28 -14.86
C ILE A 185 -22.57 -10.21 -16.08
N PRO A 186 -22.32 -11.51 -15.90
CA PRO A 186 -22.33 -12.46 -17.00
C PRO A 186 -23.73 -12.56 -17.65
N LEU A 187 -23.76 -12.56 -18.98
CA LEU A 187 -24.99 -12.87 -19.72
C LEU A 187 -25.34 -14.36 -19.56
N ASN A 188 -26.62 -14.71 -19.71
CA ASN A 188 -27.10 -16.08 -19.56
C ASN A 188 -26.28 -17.06 -20.41
N GLY A 189 -25.64 -18.00 -19.72
CA GLY A 189 -24.85 -19.06 -20.31
C GLY A 189 -24.60 -20.16 -19.27
N HIS A 190 -24.48 -21.41 -19.73
CA HIS A 190 -24.30 -22.57 -18.85
C HIS A 190 -22.96 -22.56 -18.09
N ALA A 191 -22.02 -21.67 -18.43
CA ALA A 191 -20.73 -21.56 -17.75
C ALA A 191 -20.27 -20.10 -17.65
N LEU A 192 -19.81 -19.70 -16.46
CA LEU A 192 -19.20 -18.39 -16.21
C LEU A 192 -17.83 -18.30 -16.95
N PRO A 193 -17.65 -17.35 -17.89
CA PRO A 193 -16.38 -17.15 -18.58
C PRO A 193 -15.23 -16.97 -17.59
N LYS A 194 -14.06 -17.57 -17.87
CA LYS A 194 -12.89 -17.46 -16.99
C LYS A 194 -12.51 -16.01 -16.68
N THR A 195 -12.68 -15.13 -17.66
CA THR A 195 -12.43 -13.68 -17.57
C THR A 195 -13.36 -12.94 -16.61
N LEU A 196 -14.54 -13.50 -16.29
CA LEU A 196 -15.52 -12.88 -15.39
C LEU A 196 -15.50 -13.46 -13.97
N ARG A 197 -14.73 -14.52 -13.73
CA ARG A 197 -14.58 -15.15 -12.40
C ARG A 197 -13.80 -14.27 -11.42
N VAL A 198 -12.86 -13.49 -11.93
CA VAL A 198 -12.05 -12.54 -11.17
C VAL A 198 -12.09 -11.23 -11.93
N GLN A 199 -12.69 -10.21 -11.34
CA GLN A 199 -12.79 -8.88 -11.92
C GLN A 199 -12.03 -7.91 -11.03
N ARG A 200 -11.23 -7.04 -11.63
CA ARG A 200 -10.42 -6.04 -10.94
C ARG A 200 -10.94 -4.66 -11.29
N VAL A 201 -11.01 -3.78 -10.29
CA VAL A 201 -11.21 -2.35 -10.51
C VAL A 201 -9.97 -1.84 -11.25
N HIS A 202 -10.18 -1.15 -12.37
CA HIS A 202 -9.12 -0.46 -13.13
C HIS A 202 -9.00 0.96 -12.61
#